data_AF-A0A1V4QJJ4-F1
#
_entry.id   AF-A0A1V4QJJ4-F1
#
_cell.length_a   1.000
_cell.length_b   1.000
_cell.length_c   1.000
_cell.angle_alpha   90.00
_cell.angle_beta   90.00
_cell.angle_gamma   90.00
#
_symmetry.space_group_name_H-M   'P 1'
#
loop_
_entity.id
_entity.type
_entity.pdbx_description
1 polymer ?
#
loop_
_entity_poly.entity_id
_entity_poly.type
_entity_poly.pdbx_seq_one_letter_code
_entity_poly.pdbx_strand_id
1 'polypeptide(L)'
;LKQLRQIFTGEINNWAQLGLKPHGIHAITREEGSGTRNAFEELVMGHTEITPAALVQDSNGSVREIVANDPHALGYISVGLVNNQVKAVAIDGVKPKAINIKEKRYELTRHFYFVTKGPPTGGAKAFIDYVLSRKGQLLLEVEGLVGVQ
;
A
#
# COMPACT_ATOMS: atom_id res chain seq x y z
N LEU A 1 -12.04 1.00 7.18
CA LEU A 1 -11.41 2.15 6.44
C LEU A 1 -11.56 3.55 7.03
N LYS A 2 -12.70 3.90 7.67
CA LYS A 2 -12.98 5.26 8.19
C LYS A 2 -11.83 5.85 9.04
N GLN A 3 -11.33 5.09 10.03
CA GLN A 3 -10.27 5.56 10.93
C GLN A 3 -8.98 5.92 10.18
N LEU A 4 -8.59 5.16 9.15
CA LEU A 4 -7.43 5.50 8.33
C LEU A 4 -7.61 6.85 7.65
N ARG A 5 -8.77 7.08 7.02
CA ARG A 5 -9.08 8.37 6.41
C ARG A 5 -8.98 9.50 7.45
N GLN A 6 -9.59 9.33 8.62
CA GLN A 6 -9.56 10.35 9.67
C GLN A 6 -8.15 10.63 10.20
N ILE A 7 -7.26 9.63 10.23
CA ILE A 7 -5.84 9.85 10.58
C ILE A 7 -5.16 10.70 9.49
N PHE A 8 -5.32 10.32 8.23
CA PHE A 8 -4.66 10.99 7.12
C PHE A 8 -5.29 12.33 6.72
N THR A 9 -6.51 12.64 7.18
CA THR A 9 -7.08 14.01 7.13
C THR A 9 -6.68 14.86 8.34
N GLY A 10 -6.14 14.25 9.39
CA GLY A 10 -5.77 14.91 10.65
C GLY A 10 -6.93 15.09 11.64
N GLU A 11 -8.13 14.59 11.34
CA GLU A 11 -9.25 14.54 12.30
C GLU A 11 -8.90 13.70 13.55
N ILE A 12 -8.16 12.61 13.33
CA ILE A 12 -7.54 11.80 14.37
C ILE A 12 -6.03 12.06 14.32
N ASN A 13 -5.52 12.82 15.28
CA ASN A 13 -4.11 13.19 15.33
C ASN A 13 -3.43 12.71 16.62
N ASN A 14 -4.16 12.04 17.51
CA ASN A 14 -3.63 11.46 18.73
C ASN A 14 -4.10 10.02 18.91
N TRP A 15 -3.17 9.12 19.26
CA TRP A 15 -3.44 7.72 19.51
C TRP A 15 -4.48 7.47 20.63
N ALA A 16 -4.64 8.42 21.57
CA ALA A 16 -5.68 8.36 22.60
C ALA A 16 -7.10 8.35 22.03
N GLN A 17 -7.35 9.02 20.89
CA GLN A 17 -8.66 9.03 20.23
C GLN A 17 -9.06 7.64 19.69
N LEU A 18 -8.09 6.72 19.61
CA LEU A 18 -8.28 5.32 19.22
C LEU A 18 -8.16 4.36 20.41
N GLY A 19 -8.15 4.88 21.64
CA GLY A 19 -8.03 4.08 22.87
C GLY A 19 -6.63 3.53 23.14
N LEU A 20 -5.60 4.07 22.48
CA LEU A 20 -4.20 3.72 22.74
C LEU A 20 -3.56 4.73 23.71
N LYS A 21 -2.28 4.48 24.07
CA LYS A 21 -1.53 5.41 24.93
C LYS A 21 -1.48 6.81 24.30
N PRO A 22 -1.69 7.89 25.07
CA PRO A 22 -1.67 9.25 24.54
C PRO A 22 -0.32 9.60 23.90
N HIS A 23 -0.36 9.92 22.62
CA HIS A 23 0.77 10.47 21.85
C HIS A 23 0.24 10.96 20.50
N GLY A 24 0.89 11.97 19.90
CA GLY A 24 0.60 12.40 18.53
C GLY A 24 0.81 11.28 17.51
N ILE A 25 0.06 11.31 16.41
CA ILE A 25 0.24 10.40 15.27
C ILE A 25 1.13 11.08 14.23
N HIS A 26 2.29 10.48 13.95
CA HIS A 26 3.16 10.97 12.89
C HIS A 26 2.78 10.29 11.57
N ALA A 27 1.79 10.85 10.88
CA ALA A 27 1.33 10.32 9.59
C ALA A 27 2.39 10.57 8.51
N ILE A 28 2.77 9.52 7.78
CA ILE A 28 3.76 9.57 6.71
C ILE A 28 3.06 9.27 5.39
N THR A 29 3.18 10.19 4.44
CA THR A 29 2.58 10.11 3.10
C THR A 29 3.66 10.04 2.02
N ARG A 30 3.24 9.80 0.78
CA ARG A 30 4.12 9.72 -0.38
C ARG A 30 4.06 10.99 -1.22
N GLU A 31 5.10 11.23 -2.00
CA GLU A 31 5.20 12.33 -2.95
C GLU A 31 4.10 12.29 -4.03
N GLU A 32 3.79 13.45 -4.61
CA GLU A 32 2.89 13.52 -5.77
C GLU A 32 3.46 12.72 -6.94
N GLY A 33 2.58 12.06 -7.71
CA GLY A 33 2.99 11.15 -8.78
C GLY A 33 3.37 9.75 -8.31
N SER A 34 3.42 9.50 -6.99
CA SER A 34 3.64 8.16 -6.46
C SER A 34 2.46 7.24 -6.73
N GLY A 35 2.69 6.13 -7.44
CA GLY A 35 1.64 5.12 -7.66
C GLY A 35 1.10 4.50 -6.36
N THR A 36 1.92 4.48 -5.28
CA THR A 36 1.43 4.04 -3.96
C THR A 36 0.48 5.08 -3.36
N ARG A 37 0.77 6.39 -3.52
CA ARG A 37 -0.11 7.47 -3.08
C ARG A 37 -1.44 7.43 -3.81
N ASN A 38 -1.41 7.39 -5.14
CA ASN A 38 -2.62 7.38 -5.96
C ASN A 38 -3.55 6.24 -5.52
N ALA A 39 -3.00 5.04 -5.31
CA ALA A 39 -3.79 3.91 -4.83
C ALA A 39 -4.33 4.11 -3.41
N PHE A 40 -3.55 4.70 -2.50
CA PHE A 40 -4.04 5.02 -1.15
C PHE A 40 -5.15 6.07 -1.18
N GLU A 41 -5.00 7.10 -2.01
CA GLU A 41 -6.01 8.13 -2.20
C GLU A 41 -7.30 7.53 -2.77
N GLU A 42 -7.22 6.75 -3.86
CA GLU A 42 -8.39 6.07 -4.46
C GLU A 42 -9.10 5.13 -3.49
N LEU A 43 -8.34 4.32 -2.75
CA LEU A 43 -8.91 3.26 -1.90
C LEU A 43 -9.36 3.74 -0.52
N VAL A 44 -8.71 4.78 0.02
CA VAL A 44 -8.94 5.23 1.41
C VAL A 44 -9.53 6.63 1.44
N MET A 45 -8.92 7.58 0.74
CA MET A 45 -9.25 9.00 0.87
C MET A 45 -10.45 9.42 0.01
N GLY A 46 -10.64 8.80 -1.15
CA GLY A 46 -11.63 9.22 -2.14
C GLY A 46 -11.31 10.63 -2.65
N HIS A 47 -12.25 11.57 -2.46
CA HIS A 47 -12.09 12.97 -2.87
C HIS A 47 -11.49 13.86 -1.77
N THR A 48 -11.10 13.28 -0.63
CA THR A 48 -10.52 14.05 0.48
C THR A 48 -9.00 14.12 0.34
N GLU A 49 -8.44 15.28 0.63
CA GLU A 49 -6.99 15.47 0.60
C GLU A 49 -6.31 14.91 1.85
N ILE A 50 -5.08 14.43 1.69
CA ILE A 50 -4.21 14.09 2.81
C ILE A 50 -3.76 15.41 3.46
N THR A 51 -3.76 15.45 4.79
CA THR A 51 -3.38 16.63 5.57
C THR A 51 -1.96 17.09 5.22
N PRO A 52 -1.72 18.41 5.09
CA PRO A 52 -0.38 18.95 4.87
C PRO A 52 0.56 18.73 6.06
N ALA A 53 0.03 18.32 7.22
CA ALA A 53 0.82 17.94 8.38
C ALA A 53 1.49 16.55 8.23
N ALA A 54 1.06 15.73 7.26
CA ALA A 54 1.67 14.43 7.02
C ALA A 54 3.07 14.61 6.40
N LEU A 55 4.05 13.87 6.92
CA LEU A 55 5.41 13.94 6.42
C LEU A 55 5.48 13.26 5.04
N VAL A 56 5.78 14.04 4.00
CA VAL A 56 5.95 13.54 2.64
C VAL A 56 7.31 12.85 2.49
N GLN A 57 7.32 11.68 1.88
CA GLN A 57 8.52 10.89 1.59
C GLN A 57 8.52 10.42 0.13
N ASP A 58 9.70 10.39 -0.48
CA ASP A 58 9.93 10.13 -1.90
C ASP A 58 9.98 8.63 -2.27
N SER A 59 10.06 7.75 -1.27
CA SER A 59 10.19 6.32 -1.51
C SER A 59 9.50 5.47 -0.44
N ASN A 60 9.09 4.25 -0.81
CA ASN A 60 8.58 3.28 0.15
C ASN A 60 9.66 2.88 1.19
N GLY A 61 10.95 2.94 0.81
CA GLY A 61 12.07 2.66 1.70
C GLY A 61 12.18 3.70 2.80
N SER A 62 12.10 4.98 2.45
CA SER A 62 12.13 6.12 3.38
C SER A 62 10.93 6.06 4.34
N VAL A 63 9.72 5.77 3.85
CA VAL A 63 8.54 5.56 4.71
C VAL A 63 8.78 4.41 5.71
N ARG A 64 9.29 3.27 5.24
CA ARG A 64 9.56 2.11 6.09
C ARG A 64 10.60 2.43 7.17
N GLU A 65 11.68 3.11 6.81
CA GLU A 65 12.76 3.46 7.74
C GLU A 65 12.26 4.40 8.84
N ILE A 66 11.44 5.40 8.49
CA ILE A 66 10.84 6.30 9.48
C ILE A 66 9.92 5.52 10.42
N VAL A 67 9.01 4.70 9.89
CA VAL A 67 8.09 3.89 10.72
C VAL A 67 8.84 2.88 11.60
N ALA A 68 9.97 2.34 11.14
CA ALA A 68 10.79 1.42 11.93
C ALA A 68 11.44 2.11 13.15
N ASN A 69 11.76 3.40 13.05
CA ASN A 69 12.46 4.15 14.08
C ASN A 69 11.54 5.06 14.92
N ASP A 70 10.26 5.17 14.54
CA ASP A 70 9.27 5.99 15.23
C ASP A 70 8.05 5.14 15.66
N PRO A 71 7.91 4.81 16.95
CA PRO A 71 6.82 3.98 17.45
C PRO A 71 5.44 4.66 17.36
N HIS A 72 5.39 5.94 17.02
CA HIS A 72 4.17 6.73 16.88
C HIS A 72 3.84 7.08 15.42
N ALA A 73 4.67 6.63 14.47
CA ALA A 73 4.44 6.84 13.06
C ALA A 73 3.46 5.83 12.44
N LEU A 74 2.72 6.30 11.45
CA LEU A 74 1.88 5.48 10.59
C LEU A 74 2.09 5.88 9.13
N GLY A 75 2.44 4.93 8.28
CA GLY A 75 2.59 5.14 6.85
C GLY A 75 1.99 3.99 6.04
N TYR A 76 1.98 4.14 4.72
CA TYR A 76 1.50 3.11 3.80
C TYR A 76 2.57 2.76 2.76
N ILE A 77 2.75 1.46 2.52
CA ILE A 77 3.67 0.88 1.53
C ILE A 77 3.04 -0.37 0.91
N SER A 78 3.60 -0.85 -0.20
CA SER A 78 3.18 -2.13 -0.78
C SER A 78 3.55 -3.29 0.15
N VAL A 79 2.68 -4.29 0.29
CA VAL A 79 2.84 -5.40 1.25
C VAL A 79 4.16 -6.17 1.08
N GLY A 80 4.64 -6.33 -0.14
CA GLY A 80 5.93 -6.97 -0.45
C GLY A 80 7.15 -6.27 0.14
N LEU A 81 7.01 -5.00 0.56
CA LEU A 81 8.10 -4.20 1.14
C LEU A 81 8.09 -4.21 2.67
N VAL A 82 7.06 -4.80 3.28
CA VAL A 82 6.98 -5.02 4.73
C VAL A 82 8.00 -6.08 5.12
N ASN A 83 8.86 -5.76 6.08
CA ASN A 83 9.87 -6.67 6.62
C ASN A 83 9.70 -6.79 8.15
N ASN A 84 10.69 -7.36 8.83
CA ASN A 84 10.68 -7.55 10.28
C ASN A 84 10.84 -6.26 11.10
N GLN A 85 11.15 -5.12 10.49
CA GLN A 85 11.33 -3.84 11.18
C GLN A 85 10.02 -3.08 11.38
N VAL A 86 9.00 -3.39 10.56
CA VAL A 86 7.71 -2.70 10.59
C VAL A 86 6.56 -3.69 10.68
N LYS A 87 5.46 -3.26 11.30
CA LYS A 87 4.27 -4.10 11.47
C LYS A 87 3.16 -3.62 10.54
N ALA A 88 2.72 -4.50 9.64
CA ALA A 88 1.51 -4.24 8.86
C ALA A 88 0.25 -4.34 9.74
N VAL A 89 -0.61 -3.33 9.64
CA VAL A 89 -1.86 -3.24 10.41
C VAL A 89 -2.96 -4.02 9.70
N ALA A 90 -3.77 -4.74 10.47
CA ALA A 90 -4.96 -5.40 9.94
C ALA A 90 -6.09 -4.39 9.75
N ILE A 91 -6.81 -4.48 8.63
CA ILE A 91 -7.97 -3.63 8.36
C ILE A 91 -9.21 -4.48 8.63
N ASP A 92 -10.06 -4.00 9.54
CA ASP A 92 -11.30 -4.67 9.93
C ASP A 92 -11.07 -6.15 10.31
N GLY A 93 -9.94 -6.42 10.99
CA GLY A 93 -9.52 -7.75 11.44
C GLY A 93 -8.77 -8.58 10.39
N VAL A 94 -8.72 -8.16 9.13
CA VAL A 94 -8.07 -8.89 8.04
C VAL A 94 -6.63 -8.40 7.85
N LYS A 95 -5.67 -9.34 7.92
CA LYS A 95 -4.24 -9.04 7.70
C LYS A 95 -3.93 -8.91 6.19
N PRO A 96 -2.98 -8.05 5.78
CA PRO A 96 -2.50 -8.00 4.40
C PRO A 96 -1.59 -9.21 4.12
N LYS A 97 -2.19 -10.35 3.79
CA LYS A 97 -1.47 -11.57 3.41
C LYS A 97 -1.88 -11.97 2.00
N ALA A 98 -0.97 -12.60 1.25
CA ALA A 98 -1.25 -13.07 -0.12
C ALA A 98 -2.56 -13.88 -0.21
N ILE A 99 -2.82 -14.80 0.73
CA ILE A 99 -4.07 -15.56 0.77
C ILE A 99 -5.31 -14.68 0.95
N ASN A 100 -5.27 -13.70 1.85
CA ASN A 100 -6.39 -12.79 2.09
C ASN A 100 -6.62 -11.86 0.89
N ILE A 101 -5.56 -11.52 0.15
CA ILE A 101 -5.63 -10.72 -1.08
C ILE A 101 -6.24 -11.56 -2.21
N LYS A 102 -5.75 -12.78 -2.45
CA LYS A 102 -6.28 -13.70 -3.48
C LYS A 102 -7.76 -14.03 -3.23
N GLU A 103 -8.15 -14.21 -1.97
CA GLU A 103 -9.54 -14.46 -1.56
C GLU A 103 -10.40 -13.19 -1.48
N LYS A 104 -9.86 -12.01 -1.86
CA LYS A 104 -10.54 -10.70 -1.81
C LYS A 104 -11.06 -10.29 -0.42
N ARG A 105 -10.51 -10.86 0.65
CA ARG A 105 -10.84 -10.51 2.03
C ARG A 105 -10.11 -9.26 2.51
N TYR A 106 -8.95 -8.96 1.94
CA TYR A 106 -8.22 -7.72 2.23
C TYR A 106 -8.51 -6.70 1.12
N GLU A 107 -9.18 -5.60 1.48
CA GLU A 107 -9.78 -4.68 0.49
C GLU A 107 -8.81 -3.64 -0.07
N LEU A 108 -7.70 -3.34 0.63
CA LEU A 108 -6.71 -2.36 0.17
C LEU A 108 -5.73 -2.98 -0.84
N THR A 109 -6.26 -3.31 -2.01
CA THR A 109 -5.53 -3.95 -3.11
C THR A 109 -5.71 -3.16 -4.39
N ARG A 110 -4.65 -3.03 -5.17
CA ARG A 110 -4.70 -2.49 -6.53
C ARG A 110 -4.22 -3.55 -7.51
N HIS A 111 -4.88 -3.61 -8.66
CA HIS A 111 -4.45 -4.46 -9.76
C HIS A 111 -3.43 -3.73 -10.62
N PHE A 112 -2.46 -4.48 -11.14
CA PHE A 112 -1.60 -4.03 -12.23
C PHE A 112 -2.16 -4.53 -13.54
N TYR A 113 -2.26 -3.63 -14.53
CA TYR A 113 -2.81 -3.94 -15.83
C TYR A 113 -1.77 -3.70 -16.92
N PHE A 114 -1.71 -4.63 -17.88
CA PHE A 114 -1.13 -4.34 -19.18
C PHE A 114 -2.21 -3.71 -20.06
N VAL A 115 -1.95 -2.51 -20.57
CA VAL A 115 -2.88 -1.78 -21.44
C VAL A 115 -2.28 -1.73 -22.84
N THR A 116 -2.99 -2.28 -23.82
CA THR A 116 -2.54 -2.35 -25.22
C THR A 116 -3.62 -1.81 -26.16
N LYS A 117 -3.20 -1.19 -27.27
CA LYS A 117 -4.12 -0.78 -28.34
C LYS A 117 -4.43 -1.97 -29.24
N GLY A 118 -5.49 -2.70 -28.92
CA GLY A 118 -5.84 -3.97 -29.57
C GLY A 118 -5.04 -5.17 -29.04
N PRO A 119 -5.21 -6.36 -29.64
CA PRO A 119 -4.49 -7.55 -29.21
C PRO A 119 -2.96 -7.37 -29.32
N PRO A 120 -2.18 -7.71 -28.27
CA PRO A 120 -0.73 -7.58 -28.32
C PRO A 120 -0.14 -8.53 -29.35
N THR A 121 0.89 -8.07 -30.07
CA THR A 121 1.65 -8.87 -31.05
C THR A 121 3.16 -8.70 -30.83
N GLY A 122 3.96 -9.54 -31.49
CA GLY A 122 5.43 -9.46 -31.45
C GLY A 122 5.99 -9.47 -30.03
N GLY A 123 6.96 -8.59 -29.77
CA GLY A 123 7.64 -8.47 -28.48
C GLY A 123 6.71 -8.13 -27.32
N ALA A 124 5.66 -7.33 -27.55
CA ALA A 124 4.70 -6.99 -26.51
C ALA A 124 3.94 -8.23 -26.03
N LYS A 125 3.48 -9.08 -26.96
CA LYS A 125 2.85 -10.36 -26.64
C LYS A 125 3.80 -11.29 -25.90
N ALA A 126 5.03 -11.45 -26.41
CA ALA A 126 6.03 -12.31 -25.80
C ALA A 126 6.35 -11.89 -24.34
N PHE A 127 6.43 -10.59 -24.08
CA PHE A 127 6.65 -10.07 -22.74
C PHE A 127 5.45 -10.30 -21.82
N ILE A 128 4.23 -10.01 -22.27
CA ILE A 128 3.00 -10.26 -21.49
C ILE A 128 2.86 -11.75 -21.17
N ASP A 129 3.05 -12.62 -22.17
CA ASP A 129 3.00 -14.08 -21.99
C ASP A 129 4.07 -14.55 -21.00
N TYR A 130 5.27 -13.97 -21.04
CA TYR A 130 6.33 -14.28 -20.07
C TYR A 130 5.94 -13.88 -18.65
N VAL A 131 5.44 -12.65 -18.46
CA VAL A 131 5.01 -12.16 -17.13
C VAL A 131 3.86 -13.01 -16.60
N LEU A 132 2.91 -13.40 -17.46
CA LEU A 132 1.78 -14.26 -17.12
C LEU A 132 2.13 -15.75 -17.06
N SER A 133 3.35 -16.16 -17.43
CA SER A 133 3.77 -17.56 -17.32
C SER A 133 4.00 -17.97 -15.86
N ARG A 134 4.01 -19.28 -15.57
CA ARG A 134 4.36 -19.79 -14.22
C ARG A 134 5.69 -19.21 -13.72
N LYS A 135 6.70 -19.10 -14.60
CA LYS A 135 8.01 -18.53 -14.24
C LYS A 135 7.90 -17.06 -13.87
N GLY A 136 7.18 -16.27 -14.67
CA GLY A 136 6.95 -14.85 -14.40
C GLY A 136 6.19 -14.64 -13.09
N GLN A 137 5.12 -15.39 -12.85
CA GLN A 137 4.33 -15.30 -11.63
C GLN A 137 5.14 -15.65 -10.37
N LEU A 138 5.97 -16.70 -10.42
CA LEU A 138 6.86 -17.04 -9.30
C LEU A 138 7.86 -15.92 -8.99
N LEU A 139 8.41 -15.27 -10.01
CA LEU A 139 9.30 -14.12 -9.81
C LEU A 139 8.57 -12.95 -9.15
N LEU A 140 7.33 -12.65 -9.59
CA LEU A 140 6.52 -11.60 -8.97
C LEU A 140 6.24 -11.89 -7.49
N GLU A 141 5.96 -13.15 -7.14
CA GLU A 141 5.75 -13.55 -5.74
C GLU A 141 7.02 -13.40 -4.89
N VAL A 142 8.20 -13.70 -5.43
CA VAL A 142 9.50 -13.46 -4.77
C VAL A 142 9.73 -11.96 -4.52
N GLU A 143 9.35 -11.12 -5.47
CA GLU A 143 9.42 -9.65 -5.34
C GLU A 143 8.27 -9.07 -4.47
N GLY A 144 7.45 -9.93 -3.85
CA GLY A 144 6.43 -9.54 -2.89
C GLY A 144 5.13 -9.01 -3.51
N LEU A 145 4.89 -9.29 -4.80
CA LEU A 145 3.60 -9.11 -5.46
C LEU A 145 2.73 -10.35 -5.30
N VAL A 146 1.43 -10.19 -5.53
CA VAL A 146 0.49 -11.31 -5.51
C VAL A 146 0.20 -11.73 -6.94
N GLY A 147 0.54 -12.96 -7.28
CA GLY A 147 0.27 -13.53 -8.61
C GLY A 147 -1.22 -13.62 -8.92
N VAL A 148 -1.55 -13.60 -10.21
CA VAL A 148 -2.94 -13.70 -10.74
C VAL A 148 -3.35 -15.13 -11.10
N GLN A 149 -2.48 -16.10 -10.80
CA GLN A 149 -2.74 -17.54 -10.92
C GLN A 149 -3.08 -18.17 -9.58
#